data_AF-A0A9D2FWP9-F1
#
_entry.id   AF-A0A9D2FWP9-F1
#
_cell.length_a   1.000
_cell.length_b   1.000
_cell.length_c   1.000
_cell.angle_alpha   90.00
_cell.angle_beta   90.00
_cell.angle_gamma   90.00
#
_symmetry.space_group_name_H-M   'P 1'
#
loop_
_entity.id
_entity.type
_entity.pdbx_description
1 polymer ?
#
loop_
_entity_poly.entity_id
_entity_poly.type
_entity_poly.pdbx_seq_one_letter_code
_entity_poly.pdbx_strand_id
1 'polypeptide(L)' 'MNGAQVEMTIERVGAEVNFAANATCTDEHVFTETYHQTCGDGTQAIRAFLTVDGSHYTMDPANCYLKVPLVK' A
#
# COMPACT_ATOMS: atom_id res chain seq x y z
N MET A 1 -11.35 11.33 5.63
CA MET A 1 -9.92 11.32 6.02
C MET A 1 -9.16 12.49 5.38
N ASN A 2 -9.72 13.71 5.33
CA ASN A 2 -9.02 14.85 4.74
C ASN A 2 -7.80 15.22 5.60
N GLY A 3 -6.63 15.27 4.97
CA GLY A 3 -5.37 15.55 5.66
C GLY A 3 -4.79 14.37 6.45
N ALA A 4 -5.33 13.15 6.29
CA ALA A 4 -4.75 11.97 6.91
C ALA A 4 -3.39 11.62 6.32
N GLN A 5 -2.46 11.20 7.17
CA GLN A 5 -1.22 10.57 6.74
C GLN A 5 -1.49 9.09 6.47
N VAL A 6 -1.17 8.63 5.26
CA VAL A 6 -1.41 7.24 4.86
C VAL A 6 -0.07 6.56 4.64
N GLU A 7 0.21 5.52 5.43
CA GLU A 7 1.30 4.58 5.16
C GLU A 7 0.73 3.36 4.46
N MET A 8 1.28 3.00 3.30
CA MET A 8 0.80 1.90 2.48
C MET A 8 1.95 0.96 2.12
N THR A 9 1.73 -0.34 2.31
CA THR A 9 2.66 -1.40 1.92
C THR A 9 1.96 -2.39 1.02
N ILE A 10 2.60 -2.73 -0.11
CA ILE A 10 2.24 -3.84 -0.98
C ILE A 10 3.43 -4.78 -1.06
N GLU A 11 3.24 -6.01 -0.61
CA GLU A 11 4.30 -7.02 -0.54
C GLU A 11 3.86 -8.31 -1.22
N ARG A 12 4.76 -8.89 -2.02
CA ARG A 12 4.60 -10.25 -2.55
C ARG A 12 5.41 -11.22 -1.70
N VAL A 13 4.77 -12.29 -1.23
CA VAL A 13 5.41 -13.43 -0.56
C VAL A 13 5.01 -14.70 -1.30
N GLY A 14 5.86 -15.15 -2.21
CA GLY A 14 5.56 -16.29 -3.09
C GLY A 14 4.32 -16.02 -3.96
N ALA A 15 3.32 -16.90 -3.85
CA ALA A 15 2.04 -16.76 -4.55
C ALA A 15 1.16 -15.64 -3.97
N GLU A 16 1.39 -15.22 -2.72
CA GLU A 16 0.52 -14.28 -2.03
C GLU A 16 0.94 -12.82 -2.23
N VAL A 17 -0.06 -11.96 -2.30
CA VAL A 17 0.10 -10.50 -2.28
C VAL A 17 -0.65 -9.97 -1.07
N ASN A 18 0.08 -9.26 -0.23
CA ASN A 18 -0.44 -8.59 0.96
C ASN A 18 -0.44 -7.08 0.71
N PHE A 19 -1.56 -6.45 1.02
CA PHE A 19 -1.72 -5.01 1.07
C PHE A 19 -2.11 -4.61 2.50
N ALA A 20 -1.48 -3.56 3.01
CA ALA A 20 -1.90 -2.89 4.22
C ALA A 20 -1.78 -1.38 4.04
N ALA A 21 -2.81 -0.64 4.45
CA ALA A 21 -2.79 0.81 4.52
C ALA A 21 -3.26 1.28 5.90
N ASN A 22 -2.46 2.10 6.57
CA ASN A 22 -2.79 2.74 7.83
C ASN A 22 -3.00 4.23 7.58
N ALA A 23 -4.24 4.69 7.71
CA ALA A 23 -4.61 6.09 7.57
C ALA A 23 -4.79 6.72 8.95
N THR A 24 -3.81 7.54 9.36
CA THR A 24 -3.85 8.31 10.60
C THR A 24 -4.51 9.66 10.33
N CYS A 25 -5.69 9.87 10.90
CA CYS A 25 -6.45 11.11 10.79
C CYS A 25 -5.85 12.23 11.65
N THR A 26 -6.28 13.48 11.41
CA THR A 26 -5.81 14.66 12.14
C THR A 26 -6.19 14.66 13.62
N ASP A 27 -7.14 13.82 14.02
CA ASP A 27 -7.57 13.58 15.40
C ASP A 27 -6.90 12.32 16.01
N GLU A 28 -5.82 11.83 15.38
CA GLU A 28 -5.04 10.66 15.77
C GLU A 28 -5.76 9.31 15.64
N HIS A 29 -7.00 9.28 15.13
CA HIS A 29 -7.67 8.02 14.85
C HIS A 29 -7.02 7.30 13.67
N VAL A 30 -6.72 6.01 13.84
CA VAL A 30 -6.10 5.17 12.81
C VAL A 30 -7.12 4.22 12.23
N PHE A 31 -7.26 4.26 10.90
CA PHE A 31 -8.02 3.27 10.14
C PHE A 31 -7.06 2.37 9.38
N THR A 32 -7.24 1.06 9.50
CA THR A 32 -6.42 0.08 8.80
C THR A 32 -7.24 -0.66 7.76
N GLU A 33 -6.78 -0.62 6.52
CA GLU A 33 -7.30 -1.42 5.41
C GLU A 33 -6.29 -2.51 5.06
N THR A 34 -6.77 -3.74 4.95
CA THR A 34 -5.95 -4.88 4.52
C THR A 34 -6.61 -5.61 3.37
N TYR A 35 -5.78 -6.13 2.48
CA TYR A 35 -6.22 -6.98 1.39
C TYR A 35 -5.18 -8.06 1.13
N HIS A 36 -5.68 -9.25 0.81
CA HIS A 36 -4.85 -10.40 0.52
C HIS A 36 -5.36 -11.08 -0.75
N GLN A 37 -4.43 -11.47 -1.62
CA GLN A 37 -4.76 -12.19 -2.85
C GLN A 37 -3.72 -13.25 -3.18
N THR A 38 -4.19 -14.46 -3.43
CA THR A 38 -3.40 -15.51 -4.07
C THR A 38 -3.32 -15.25 -5.56
N CYS A 39 -2.11 -15.07 -6.05
CA CYS A 39 -1.77 -14.84 -7.44
C CYS A 39 -1.02 -16.07 -7.98
N GLY A 40 -1.77 -17.08 -8.41
CA GLY A 40 -1.25 -18.24 -9.13
C GLY A 40 0.00 -18.87 -8.51
N ASP A 41 1.07 -18.97 -9.30
CA ASP A 41 2.37 -19.49 -8.90
C ASP A 41 3.36 -18.39 -8.45
N GLY A 42 2.88 -17.15 -8.31
CA GLY A 42 3.67 -16.00 -7.92
C GLY A 42 4.39 -15.28 -9.06
N THR A 43 4.23 -15.75 -10.30
CA THR A 43 4.86 -15.13 -11.48
C THR A 43 4.01 -14.03 -12.12
N GLN A 44 2.75 -13.90 -11.69
CA GLN A 44 1.79 -12.98 -12.27
C GLN A 44 2.16 -11.52 -11.94
N ALA A 45 2.06 -10.66 -12.94
CA ALA A 45 2.26 -9.23 -12.77
C ALA A 45 1.19 -8.65 -11.84
N ILE A 46 1.64 -7.87 -10.85
CA ILE A 46 0.77 -7.10 -9.96
C ILE A 46 0.82 -5.64 -10.42
N ARG A 47 -0.34 -4.98 -10.47
CA ARG A 47 -0.45 -3.54 -10.70
C ARG A 47 -1.35 -2.95 -9.64
N ALA A 48 -0.91 -1.86 -9.04
CA ALA A 48 -1.70 -1.06 -8.12
C ALA A 48 -2.00 0.29 -8.77
N PHE A 49 -3.24 0.74 -8.63
CA PHE A 49 -3.67 2.06 -9.09
C PHE A 49 -4.28 2.78 -7.89
N LEU A 50 -3.87 4.02 -7.70
CA LEU A 50 -4.40 4.89 -6.66
C LEU A 50 -5.36 5.87 -7.31
N THR A 51 -6.61 5.83 -6.88
CA THR A 51 -7.70 6.66 -7.43
C THR A 51 -8.37 7.42 -6.31
N VAL A 52 -8.72 8.67 -6.60
CA VAL A 52 -9.44 9.55 -5.68
C VAL A 52 -10.58 10.22 -6.41
N ASP A 53 -11.67 10.47 -5.68
CA ASP A 53 -12.78 11.28 -6.15
C ASP A 53 -12.82 12.58 -5.34
N GLY A 54 -12.99 13.72 -6.03
CA GLY A 54 -13.07 15.05 -5.43
C GLY A 54 -11.87 15.49 -4.56
N SER A 55 -10.72 14.83 -4.66
CA SER A 55 -9.54 15.06 -3.80
C SER A 55 -8.23 14.74 -4.53
N HIS A 56 -7.09 14.79 -3.83
CA HIS A 56 -5.77 14.46 -4.39
C HIS A 56 -4.90 13.77 -3.35
N TYR A 57 -3.90 13.02 -3.82
CA TYR A 57 -2.80 12.55 -2.99
C TYR A 57 -1.59 13.46 -3.16
N THR A 58 -0.90 13.74 -2.06
CA THR A 58 0.46 14.27 -2.09
C THR A 58 1.40 13.15 -1.67
N MET A 59 2.27 12.74 -2.59
CA MET A 59 3.24 11.68 -2.34
C MET A 59 4.47 12.26 -1.63
N ASP A 60 4.94 11.58 -0.58
CA ASP A 60 6.27 11.84 -0.01
C ASP A 60 7.32 11.09 -0.85
N PRO A 61 8.14 11.78 -1.66
CA PRO A 61 9.09 11.11 -2.55
C PRO A 61 10.15 10.31 -1.80
N ALA A 62 10.52 10.72 -0.58
CA ALA A 62 11.52 10.01 0.21
C ALA A 62 11.01 8.64 0.71
N ASN A 63 9.68 8.50 0.84
CA ASN A 63 9.00 7.29 1.31
C ASN A 63 8.24 6.56 0.20
N CYS A 64 8.43 6.96 -1.06
CA CYS A 64 7.88 6.29 -2.24
C CYS A 64 8.97 5.48 -2.94
N TYR A 65 9.18 4.24 -2.51
CA TYR A 65 10.26 3.39 -3.02
C TYR A 65 9.85 1.93 -3.17
N LEU A 66 10.59 1.21 -4.00
CA LEU A 66 10.54 -0.24 -4.06
C LEU A 66 11.53 -0.83 -3.04
N LYS A 67 11.03 -1.60 -2.09
CA LYS A 67 11.87 -2.40 -1.18
C LYS A 67 12.15 -3.76 -1.81
N VAL A 68 13.40 -4.00 -2.19
CA VAL A 68 13.86 -5.33 -2.67
C VAL A 68 14.75 -5.94 -1.57
N PRO A 69 14.36 -7.08 -0.96
CA PRO A 69 15.21 -7.77 0.01
C PRO A 69 16.54 -8.17 -0.64
N LEU A 70 17.67 -7.86 0.01
CA LEU A 70 19.01 -8.13 -0.53
C LEU A 70 19.45 -9.61 -0.41
N VAL A 71 18.62 -10.49 0.15
CA VAL A 71 18.97 -11.90 0.37
C VAL A 71 17.81 -12.79 -0.04
N LYS A 72 18.11 -13.78 -0.89
CA LYS A 72 17.25 -14.91 -1.24
C LYS A 72 17.48 -16.07 -0.29
#